data_AF-A0A483A3F1-F1
#
_entry.id   AF-A0A483A3F1-F1
#
_cell.length_a   1.000
_cell.length_b   1.000
_cell.length_c   1.000
_cell.angle_alpha   90.00
_cell.angle_beta   90.00
_cell.angle_gamma   90.00
#
_symmetry.space_group_name_H-M   'P 1'
#
loop_
_entity.id
_entity.type
_entity.pdbx_description
1 polymer ?
#
loop_
_entity_poly.entity_id
_entity_poly.type
_entity_poly.pdbx_seq_one_letter_code
_entity_poly.pdbx_strand_id
1 'polypeptide(L)' 'MFDTIISSFKKLTEAGLALIALAVVLQVIFGGTVAFIGGDVIGTITKIVADLGAQGLVGLAAIAIIYSLFTRK' A
#
# COMPACT_ATOMS: atom_id res chain seq x y z
N MET A 1 10.42 5.06 29.15
CA MET A 1 9.09 5.68 28.87
C MET A 1 8.80 5.74 27.38
N PHE A 2 9.73 6.26 26.56
CA PHE A 2 9.62 6.20 25.09
C PHE A 2 9.44 4.77 24.56
N ASP A 3 10.16 3.80 25.10
CA ASP A 3 10.08 2.40 24.64
C ASP A 3 8.69 1.79 24.86
N THR A 4 8.03 2.13 25.96
CA THR A 4 6.66 1.68 26.26
C THR A 4 5.66 2.26 25.26
N ILE A 5 5.79 3.55 24.92
CA ILE A 5 4.97 4.22 23.92
C ILE A 5 5.18 3.56 22.55
N ILE A 6 6.43 3.38 22.12
CA ILE A 6 6.76 2.71 20.85
C ILE A 6 6.19 1.29 20.82
N SER A 7 6.33 0.51 21.90
CA SER A 7 5.76 -0.83 21.98
C SER A 7 4.23 -0.84 21.87
N SER A 8 3.57 0.19 22.42
CA SER A 8 2.11 0.33 22.37
C SER A 8 1.65 0.62 20.94
N PHE A 9 2.34 1.53 20.24
CA PHE A 9 2.09 1.79 18.83
C PHE A 9 2.35 0.57 17.96
N LYS A 10 3.42 -0.19 18.22
CA LYS A 10 3.70 -1.42 17.49
C LYS A 10 2.55 -2.43 17.61
N LYS A 11 2.08 -2.67 18.84
CA LYS A 11 0.94 -3.55 19.10
C LYS A 11 -0.35 -3.05 18.44
N LEU A 12 -0.57 -1.73 18.46
CA LEU A 12 -1.73 -1.12 17.80
C LEU A 12 -1.67 -1.31 16.28
N THR A 13 -0.49 -1.13 15.67
CA THR A 13 -0.27 -1.39 14.24
C THR A 13 -0.45 -2.86 13.90
N GLU A 14 0.04 -3.78 14.73
CA GLU A 14 -0.17 -5.22 14.55
C GLU A 14 -1.68 -5.57 14.61
N ALA A 15 -2.40 -5.01 15.58
CA ALA A 15 -3.85 -5.16 15.67
C ALA A 15 -4.58 -4.58 14.45
N GLY A 16 -4.20 -3.38 14.02
CA GLY A 16 -4.73 -2.74 12.81
C GLY A 16 -4.48 -3.58 11.56
N LEU A 17 -3.29 -4.15 11.42
CA LEU A 17 -2.95 -5.03 10.31
C LEU A 17 -3.80 -6.31 10.31
N ALA A 18 -4.03 -6.91 11.48
CA ALA A 18 -4.92 -8.06 11.61
C ALA A 18 -6.37 -7.72 11.20
N LEU A 19 -6.85 -6.51 11.53
CA LEU A 19 -8.17 -6.04 11.10
C LEU A 19 -8.24 -5.81 9.58
N ILE A 20 -7.19 -5.27 8.96
CA ILE A 20 -7.11 -5.12 7.49
C ILE A 20 -7.13 -6.50 6.82
N ALA A 21 -6.36 -7.47 7.34
CA ALA A 21 -6.35 -8.82 6.81
C ALA A 21 -7.74 -9.48 6.90
N LEU A 22 -8.41 -9.33 8.04
CA LEU A 22 -9.78 -9.80 8.24
C LEU A 22 -10.76 -9.17 7.24
N ALA A 23 -10.64 -7.85 7.02
CA ALA A 23 -11.46 -7.13 6.06
C ALA A 23 -11.33 -7.68 4.63
N VAL A 24 -10.09 -7.95 4.18
CA VAL A 24 -9.82 -8.51 2.86
C VAL A 24 -10.47 -9.89 2.71
N VAL A 25 -10.32 -10.78 3.70
CA VAL A 25 -10.95 -12.11 3.66
C VAL A 25 -12.48 -11.99 3.54
N LEU A 26 -13.10 -11.09 4.30
CA LEU A 26 -14.55 -10.93 4.30
C LEU A 26 -15.06 -10.32 3.00
N GLN A 27 -14.34 -9.35 2.42
CA GLN A 27 -14.68 -8.82 1.10
C GLN A 27 -14.60 -9.87 -0.01
N VAL A 28 -13.62 -10.79 0.06
CA VAL A 28 -13.50 -11.90 -0.91
C VAL A 28 -14.69 -12.86 -0.80
N ILE A 29 -15.11 -13.20 0.42
CA ILE A 29 -16.23 -14.13 0.65
C ILE A 29 -17.56 -13.55 0.14
N PHE A 30 -17.82 -12.27 0.44
CA PHE A 30 -19.11 -11.64 0.11
C PHE A 30 -19.13 -10.95 -1.26
N GLY A 31 -17.98 -10.81 -1.92
CA GLY A 31 -17.88 -10.24 -3.27
C GLY A 31 -18.19 -8.73 -3.35
N GLY A 32 -18.05 -7.99 -2.25
CA GLY A 32 -18.40 -6.57 -2.20
C GLY A 32 -17.95 -5.87 -0.92
N THR A 33 -18.36 -4.61 -0.76
CA THR A 33 -18.09 -3.84 0.47
C THR A 33 -18.84 -4.45 1.65
N VAL A 34 -18.12 -4.71 2.73
CA VAL A 34 -18.67 -5.34 3.92
C VAL A 34 -19.12 -4.27 4.92
N ALA A 35 -20.39 -4.32 5.35
CA ALA A 35 -21.06 -3.23 6.08
C ALA A 35 -20.37 -2.78 7.38
N PHE A 36 -19.67 -3.68 8.09
CA PHE A 36 -18.98 -3.34 9.36
C PHE A 36 -17.53 -2.85 9.16
N ILE A 37 -16.94 -2.99 7.96
CA ILE A 37 -15.57 -2.53 7.65
C ILE A 37 -15.58 -1.08 7.12
N GLY A 38 -16.72 -0.61 6.62
CA GLY A 38 -16.90 0.81 6.26
C GLY A 38 -16.15 1.26 5.00
N GLY A 39 -15.91 0.38 4.02
CA GLY A 39 -15.30 0.76 2.75
C GLY A 39 -14.87 -0.42 1.88
N ASP A 40 -14.20 -0.08 0.76
CA ASP A 40 -13.58 -1.05 -0.14
C ASP A 40 -12.07 -1.15 0.11
N VAL A 41 -11.65 -2.13 0.93
CA VAL A 41 -10.25 -2.30 1.33
C VAL A 41 -9.41 -2.83 0.17
N ILE A 42 -9.91 -3.84 -0.55
CA ILE A 42 -9.23 -4.38 -1.74
C ILE A 42 -9.07 -3.29 -2.80
N GLY A 43 -10.14 -2.55 -3.12
CA GLY A 43 -10.05 -1.46 -4.09
C GLY A 43 -9.06 -0.37 -3.69
N THR A 44 -9.00 -0.04 -2.38
CA THR A 44 -8.02 0.92 -1.86
C THR A 44 -6.58 0.42 -2.04
N ILE A 45 -6.30 -0.84 -1.71
CA ILE A 45 -4.96 -1.44 -1.87
C ILE A 45 -4.58 -1.50 -3.35
N THR A 46 -5.47 -1.99 -4.22
CA THR A 46 -5.22 -2.09 -5.65
C THR A 46 -4.97 -0.72 -6.28
N LYS A 47 -5.69 0.31 -5.85
CA LYS A 47 -5.45 1.69 -6.31
C LYS A 47 -4.05 2.18 -5.93
N ILE A 48 -3.62 1.98 -4.69
CA ILE A 48 -2.26 2.37 -4.26
C ILE A 48 -1.22 1.64 -5.10
N VAL A 49 -1.38 0.33 -5.32
CA VAL A 49 -0.45 -0.45 -6.15
C VAL A 49 -0.44 0.07 -7.60
N ALA A 50 -1.61 0.40 -8.15
CA ALA A 50 -1.72 0.97 -9.48
C ALA A 50 -1.04 2.35 -9.57
N ASP A 51 -1.21 3.21 -8.58
CA ASP A 51 -0.58 4.53 -8.52
C ASP A 51 0.95 4.40 -8.45
N LEU A 52 1.46 3.45 -7.66
CA LEU A 52 2.90 3.13 -7.58
C LEU A 52 3.42 2.55 -8.91
N GLY A 53 2.64 1.70 -9.58
CA GLY A 53 2.99 1.13 -10.88
C GLY A 53 2.95 2.14 -12.04
N ALA A 54 2.02 3.10 -11.99
CA ALA A 54 1.89 4.17 -12.98
C ALA A 54 3.13 5.09 -12.97
N GLN A 55 3.75 5.29 -11.81
CA GLN A 55 5.04 5.98 -11.71
C GLN A 55 6.21 5.15 -12.27
N GLY A 56 6.02 3.87 -12.57
CA GLY A 56 7.03 3.01 -13.19
C GLY A 56 7.47 3.50 -14.57
N LEU A 57 6.53 4.06 -15.38
CA LEU A 57 6.87 4.67 -16.67
C LEU A 57 7.74 5.92 -16.47
N VAL A 58 7.42 6.74 -15.46
CA VAL A 58 8.21 7.92 -15.09
C VAL A 58 9.61 7.50 -14.60
N GLY A 59 9.71 6.40 -13.86
CA GLY A 59 10.98 5.80 -13.44
C GLY A 59 11.85 5.34 -14.61
N LEU A 60 11.26 4.63 -15.59
CA LEU A 60 11.97 4.22 -16.81
C LEU A 60 12.41 5.44 -17.65
N ALA A 61 11.57 6.46 -17.76
CA ALA A 61 11.92 7.72 -18.41
C ALA A 61 13.09 8.43 -17.71
N ALA A 62 13.10 8.46 -16.38
CA ALA A 62 14.21 9.02 -15.61
C ALA A 62 15.54 8.27 -15.86
N ILE A 63 15.50 6.93 -15.89
CA ILE A 63 16.68 6.10 -16.22
C ILE A 63 17.17 6.40 -17.64
N ALA A 64 16.27 6.50 -18.62
CA ALA A 64 16.62 6.81 -20.01
C ALA A 64 17.31 8.19 -20.14
N ILE A 65 16.82 9.20 -19.41
CA ILE A 65 17.46 10.53 -19.36
C ILE A 65 18.85 10.44 -18.74
N ILE A 66 19.00 9.78 -17.60
CA ILE A 66 20.31 9.59 -16.93
C ILE A 66 21.29 8.88 -17.88
N TYR A 67 20.85 7.81 -18.54
CA TYR A 67 21.67 7.08 -19.50
C TYR A 67 22.09 7.94 -20.69
N SER A 68 21.18 8.77 -21.22
CA SER A 68 21.49 9.72 -22.29
C SER A 68 22.52 10.77 -21.87
N LEU A 69 22.54 11.20 -20.60
CA LEU A 69 23.55 12.13 -20.10
C LEU A 69 24.93 11.47 -20.04
N PHE A 70 25.00 10.22 -19.59
CA PHE A 70 26.28 9.48 -19.51
C PHE A 70 26.81 9.02 -20.87
N THR A 71 25.94 8.84 -21.86
CA THR A 71 26.32 8.31 -23.19
C THR A 71 26.54 9.44 -24.21
N ARG A 72 26.21 10.69 -23.87
CA ARG A 72 26.62 11.84 -24.68
C ARG A 72 28.13 12.01 -24.60
N LYS A 73 28.80 11.83 -25.74
CA LYS A 73 30.17 12.31 -25.96
C LYS A 73 30.21 13.84 -25.99
#